data_AF-A0AAX1UEH7-F1
#
_entry.id   AF-A0AAX1UEH7-F1
#
_cell.length_a   1.000
_cell.length_b   1.000
_cell.length_c   1.000
_cell.angle_alpha   90.00
_cell.angle_beta   90.00
_cell.angle_gamma   90.00
#
_symmetry.space_group_name_H-M   'P 1'
#
loop_
_entity.id
_entity.type
_entity.pdbx_description
1 polymer ?
#
loop_
_entity_poly.entity_id
_entity_poly.type
_entity_poly.pdbx_seq_one_letter_code
_entity_poly.pdbx_strand_id
1 'polypeptide(L)'
;MASRQITAYGAKVERSTDGLDFTPIPECKGIAVPSVETDYLEATSLDSPNGFKEYIKGLKDAGTISLPCGYTAEGYEQQLADQAARDPIFYRTTLAPAPGQATGDVFTFRGFPTPQIEGNDVGAIVGMTISIRTTGDVAWTKGAAA
;
A
#
# COMPACT_ATOMS: atom_id res chain seq x y z
N MET A 1 29.70 -1.67 10.45
CA MET A 1 28.34 -2.05 10.90
C MET A 1 27.64 -2.70 9.72
N ALA A 2 27.17 -3.95 9.85
CA ALA A 2 26.42 -4.59 8.77
C ALA A 2 25.06 -3.89 8.59
N SER A 3 24.58 -3.82 7.34
CA SER A 3 23.26 -3.26 7.04
C SER A 3 22.18 -4.06 7.77
N ARG A 4 21.25 -3.36 8.44
CA ARG A 4 20.06 -3.96 9.06
C ARG A 4 18.85 -3.99 8.11
N GLN A 5 19.04 -3.58 6.86
CA GLN A 5 17.99 -3.55 5.84
C GLN A 5 17.65 -4.97 5.39
N ILE A 6 16.37 -5.22 5.13
CA ILE A 6 15.86 -6.48 4.60
C ILE A 6 15.55 -6.36 3.10
N THR A 7 15.70 -7.46 2.37
CA THR A 7 15.23 -7.56 0.99
C THR A 7 13.71 -7.68 0.97
N ALA A 8 13.06 -7.15 -0.07
CA ALA A 8 11.63 -7.32 -0.32
C ALA A 8 11.21 -8.79 -0.56
N TYR A 9 12.17 -9.68 -0.79
CA TYR A 9 11.97 -11.09 -1.05
C TYR A 9 11.32 -11.77 0.17
N GLY A 10 10.19 -12.44 -0.06
CA GLY A 10 9.40 -13.10 0.98
C GLY A 10 8.29 -12.23 1.59
N ALA A 11 8.20 -10.95 1.22
CA ALA A 11 7.04 -10.13 1.55
C ALA A 11 5.79 -10.64 0.81
N LYS A 12 4.63 -10.51 1.45
CA LYS A 12 3.34 -10.95 0.90
C LYS A 12 2.37 -9.78 0.89
N VAL A 13 1.68 -9.60 -0.24
CA VAL A 13 0.56 -8.68 -0.37
C VAL A 13 -0.70 -9.51 -0.54
N GLU A 14 -1.64 -9.31 0.37
CA GLU A 14 -2.89 -10.03 0.46
C GLU A 14 -4.07 -9.05 0.41
N ARG A 15 -5.20 -9.52 -0.10
CA ARG A 15 -6.45 -8.75 -0.23
C ARG A 15 -7.64 -9.50 0.33
N SER A 16 -8.66 -8.78 0.76
CA SER A 16 -9.88 -9.32 1.36
C SER A 16 -11.07 -8.39 1.09
N THR A 17 -12.25 -8.95 0.82
CA THR A 17 -13.50 -8.19 0.61
C THR A 17 -14.29 -8.00 1.91
N ASP A 18 -14.07 -8.87 2.90
CA ASP A 18 -14.79 -8.89 4.17
C ASP A 18 -13.90 -8.48 5.36
N GLY A 19 -12.58 -8.39 5.15
CA GLY A 19 -11.60 -8.10 6.19
C GLY A 19 -11.28 -9.30 7.09
N LEU A 20 -11.79 -10.50 6.76
CA LEU A 20 -11.60 -11.74 7.52
C LEU A 20 -10.73 -12.73 6.74
N ASP A 21 -11.09 -12.98 5.49
CA ASP A 21 -10.38 -13.93 4.62
C ASP A 21 -9.44 -13.19 3.66
N PHE A 22 -8.13 -13.31 3.92
CA PHE A 22 -7.09 -12.69 3.11
C PHE A 22 -6.54 -13.67 2.09
N THR A 23 -6.58 -13.28 0.81
CA THR A 23 -6.05 -14.04 -0.31
C THR A 23 -4.82 -13.33 -0.90
N PRO A 24 -3.73 -14.06 -1.21
CA PRO A 24 -2.55 -13.45 -1.80
C PRO A 24 -2.86 -12.97 -3.23
N ILE A 25 -2.36 -11.79 -3.59
CA ILE A 25 -2.43 -11.32 -4.98
C ILE A 25 -1.42 -12.13 -5.81
N PRO A 26 -1.84 -12.77 -6.92
CA PRO A 26 -0.96 -13.61 -7.72
C PRO A 26 0.15 -12.80 -8.39
N GLU A 27 1.34 -13.41 -8.51
CA GLU A 27 2.48 -12.87 -9.27
C GLU A 27 2.90 -11.43 -8.88
N CYS A 28 2.74 -11.03 -7.62
CA CYS A 28 3.23 -9.75 -7.11
C CYS A 28 4.76 -9.66 -7.19
N LYS A 29 5.26 -8.65 -7.91
CA LYS A 29 6.69 -8.35 -8.03
C LYS A 29 7.15 -7.24 -7.09
N GLY A 30 6.20 -6.53 -6.46
CA GLY A 30 6.46 -5.42 -5.56
C GLY A 30 5.73 -5.55 -4.23
N ILE A 31 5.95 -4.55 -3.37
CA ILE A 31 5.30 -4.44 -2.06
C ILE A 31 4.38 -3.22 -2.09
N ALA A 32 3.14 -3.39 -1.62
CA ALA A 32 2.20 -2.29 -1.45
C ALA A 32 2.32 -1.71 -0.03
N VAL A 33 3.06 -0.60 0.12
CA VAL A 33 3.12 0.15 1.38
C VAL A 33 2.58 1.57 1.15
N PRO A 34 1.50 1.99 1.82
CA PRO A 34 1.00 3.36 1.73
C PRO A 34 1.98 4.37 2.34
N SER A 35 2.09 5.54 1.70
CA SER A 35 2.74 6.73 2.25
C SER A 35 1.67 7.70 2.72
N VAL A 36 1.56 7.90 4.03
CA VAL A 36 0.57 8.82 4.61
C VAL A 36 1.11 10.24 4.59
N GLU A 37 0.51 11.08 3.76
CA GLU A 37 0.74 12.52 3.74
C GLU A 37 -0.32 13.23 4.61
N THR A 38 0.06 14.35 5.21
CA THR A 38 -0.83 15.16 6.05
C THR A 38 -0.91 16.55 5.43
N ASP A 39 -2.13 17.00 5.14
CA ASP A 39 -2.35 18.36 4.67
C ASP A 39 -2.12 19.36 5.81
N TYR A 40 -1.57 20.53 5.46
CA TYR A 40 -1.35 21.62 6.39
C TYR A 40 -2.19 22.83 5.96
N LEU A 41 -3.10 23.25 6.82
CA LEU A 41 -3.90 24.44 6.63
C LEU A 41 -3.13 25.63 7.19
N GLU A 42 -2.85 26.63 6.35
CA GLU A 42 -2.22 27.86 6.79
C GLU A 42 -3.22 28.67 7.63
N ALA A 43 -2.86 28.96 8.88
CA ALA A 43 -3.67 29.71 9.84
C ALA A 43 -2.96 30.99 10.32
N THR A 44 -2.05 31.52 9.48
CA THR A 44 -1.30 32.74 9.76
C THR A 44 -2.24 33.91 10.03
N SER A 45 -1.97 34.66 11.09
CA SER A 45 -2.72 35.85 11.51
C SER A 45 -1.79 37.07 11.64
N LEU A 46 -2.36 38.26 11.81
CA LEU A 46 -1.59 39.49 12.07
C LEU A 46 -0.84 39.44 13.42
N ASP A 47 -1.30 38.58 14.34
CA ASP A 47 -0.69 38.36 15.66
C ASP A 47 0.34 37.22 15.63
N SER A 48 0.62 36.63 14.46
CA SER A 48 1.58 35.54 14.34
C SER A 48 2.97 36.02 14.78
N PRO A 49 3.57 35.37 15.79
CA PRO A 49 4.77 35.87 16.43
C PRO A 49 5.93 35.94 15.43
N ASN A 50 6.61 37.08 15.40
CA ASN A 50 7.79 37.33 14.56
C ASN A 50 7.56 37.10 13.05
N GLY A 51 6.31 37.15 12.57
CA GLY A 51 5.99 36.99 11.14
C GLY A 51 6.21 35.57 10.60
N PHE A 52 6.27 34.55 11.47
CA PHE A 52 6.32 33.17 11.03
C PHE A 52 4.95 32.65 10.61
N LYS A 53 4.91 31.82 9.58
CA LYS A 53 3.71 31.12 9.15
C LYS A 53 3.29 30.07 10.18
N GLU A 54 2.01 30.04 10.50
CA GLU A 54 1.41 29.06 11.41
C GLU A 54 0.57 28.06 10.62
N TYR A 55 0.67 26.77 10.97
CA TYR A 55 0.00 25.68 10.27
C TYR A 55 -0.80 24.81 11.23
N ILE A 56 -2.03 24.48 10.84
CA ILE A 56 -2.90 23.52 11.51
C ILE A 56 -2.89 22.22 10.71
N LYS A 57 -2.77 21.07 11.40
CA LYS A 57 -2.84 19.75 10.76
C LYS A 57 -4.26 19.49 10.26
N GLY A 58 -4.38 19.27 8.96
CA GLY A 58 -5.61 18.92 8.28
C GLY A 58 -5.83 17.41 8.19
N LEU A 59 -6.51 17.00 7.12
CA LEU A 59 -6.79 15.59 6.85
C LEU A 59 -5.53 14.85 6.38
N LYS A 60 -5.56 13.53 6.51
CA LYS A 60 -4.49 12.64 6.03
C LYS A 60 -4.96 11.94 4.77
N ASP A 61 -4.08 11.89 3.78
CA ASP A 61 -4.28 11.11 2.57
C ASP A 61 -3.13 10.11 2.45
N ALA A 62 -3.46 8.83 2.27
CA ALA A 62 -2.47 7.78 2.05
C ALA A 62 -2.13 7.59 0.55
N GLY A 63 -2.72 8.42 -0.31
CA GLY A 63 -2.36 8.55 -1.72
C GLY A 63 -2.82 7.37 -2.57
N THR A 64 -2.01 7.03 -3.55
CA THR A 64 -2.25 5.90 -4.47
C THR A 64 -1.01 5.04 -4.55
N ILE A 65 -1.18 3.75 -4.28
CA ILE A 65 -0.11 2.77 -4.32
C ILE A 65 -0.11 2.11 -5.69
N SER A 66 1.05 2.02 -6.34
CA SER A 66 1.21 1.25 -7.58
C SER A 66 1.89 -0.08 -7.27
N LEU A 67 1.18 -1.19 -7.48
CA LEU A 67 1.67 -2.54 -7.24
C LEU A 67 1.93 -3.25 -8.59
N PRO A 68 3.20 -3.52 -8.95
CA PRO A 68 3.51 -4.29 -10.15
C PRO A 68 3.30 -5.79 -9.92
N CYS A 69 2.54 -6.42 -10.81
CA CYS A 69 2.18 -7.83 -10.82
C CYS A 69 2.44 -8.45 -12.21
N GLY A 70 2.55 -9.78 -12.27
CA GLY A 70 2.39 -10.52 -13.52
C GLY A 70 0.92 -10.57 -13.92
N TYR A 71 0.63 -10.48 -15.22
CA TYR A 71 -0.73 -10.67 -15.71
C TYR A 71 -1.12 -12.15 -15.66
N THR A 72 -2.27 -12.43 -15.04
CA THR A 72 -3.00 -13.69 -15.17
C THR A 72 -4.47 -13.37 -15.42
N ALA A 73 -5.17 -14.19 -16.22
CA ALA A 73 -6.57 -13.93 -16.56
C ALA A 73 -7.46 -13.92 -15.29
N GLU A 74 -7.25 -14.90 -14.39
CA GLU A 74 -7.97 -14.99 -13.12
C GLU A 74 -7.68 -13.80 -12.20
N GLY A 75 -6.41 -13.38 -12.11
CA GLY A 75 -6.02 -12.22 -11.32
C GLY A 75 -6.62 -10.92 -11.84
N TYR A 76 -6.66 -10.75 -13.17
CA TYR A 76 -7.26 -9.56 -13.79
C TYR A 76 -8.78 -9.51 -13.59
N GLU A 77 -9.49 -10.63 -13.78
CA GLU A 77 -10.93 -10.74 -13.50
C GLU A 77 -11.25 -10.43 -12.04
N GLN A 78 -10.44 -10.95 -11.11
CA GLN A 78 -10.55 -10.70 -9.68
C GLN A 78 -10.35 -9.21 -9.35
N GLN A 79 -9.37 -8.53 -9.96
CA GLN A 79 -9.14 -7.10 -9.74
C GLN A 79 -10.23 -6.22 -10.38
N LEU A 80 -10.80 -6.63 -11.51
CA LEU A 80 -11.96 -5.96 -12.10
C LEU A 80 -13.22 -6.09 -11.21
N ALA A 81 -13.45 -7.26 -10.62
CA ALA A 81 -14.54 -7.46 -9.68
C ALA A 81 -14.36 -6.58 -8.43
N ASP A 82 -13.14 -6.49 -7.92
CA ASP A 82 -12.79 -5.61 -6.80
C ASP A 82 -12.94 -4.12 -7.14
N GLN A 83 -12.59 -3.72 -8.36
CA GLN A 83 -12.79 -2.35 -8.83
C GLN A 83 -14.28 -2.00 -8.95
N ALA A 84 -15.11 -2.95 -9.34
CA ALA A 84 -16.56 -2.79 -9.45
C ALA A 84 -17.28 -2.85 -8.09
N ALA A 85 -16.60 -3.27 -7.03
CA ALA A 85 -17.17 -3.32 -5.69
C ALA A 85 -17.49 -1.91 -5.17
N ARG A 86 -18.61 -1.79 -4.45
CA ARG A 86 -19.03 -0.52 -3.84
C ARG A 86 -18.14 -0.12 -2.66
N ASP A 87 -17.72 -1.11 -1.88
CA ASP A 87 -16.96 -0.91 -0.66
C ASP A 87 -15.45 -1.10 -0.93
N PRO A 88 -14.57 -0.38 -0.20
CA PRO A 88 -13.14 -0.49 -0.40
C PRO A 88 -12.62 -1.86 0.05
N ILE A 89 -11.68 -2.40 -0.71
CA ILE A 89 -11.07 -3.70 -0.47
C ILE A 89 -10.02 -3.56 0.64
N PHE A 90 -9.97 -4.55 1.54
CA PHE A 90 -8.97 -4.63 2.59
C PHE A 90 -7.68 -5.22 2.03
N TYR A 91 -6.55 -4.59 2.34
CA TYR A 91 -5.23 -5.05 1.96
C TYR A 91 -4.35 -5.24 3.20
N ARG A 92 -3.51 -6.27 3.13
CA ARG A 92 -2.50 -6.56 4.14
C ARG A 92 -1.17 -6.85 3.46
N THR A 93 -0.15 -6.12 3.86
CA THR A 93 1.23 -6.32 3.43
C THR A 93 2.05 -6.80 4.60
N THR A 94 2.57 -8.02 4.51
CA THR A 94 3.46 -8.60 5.51
C THR A 94 4.88 -8.60 4.97
N LEU A 95 5.80 -7.94 5.67
CA LEU A 95 7.22 -7.91 5.31
C LEU A 95 7.95 -9.19 5.77
N ALA A 96 9.18 -9.39 5.31
CA ALA A 96 10.09 -10.36 5.89
C ALA A 96 10.56 -9.89 7.30
N PRO A 97 10.90 -10.79 8.23
CA PRO A 97 11.39 -10.42 9.55
C PRO A 97 12.72 -9.65 9.47
N ALA A 98 12.79 -8.49 10.15
CA ALA A 98 14.04 -7.74 10.26
C ALA A 98 15.00 -8.37 11.28
N PRO A 99 16.31 -8.06 11.23
CA PRO A 99 17.27 -8.53 12.23
C PRO A 99 16.82 -8.17 13.65
N GLY A 100 16.57 -9.19 14.49
CA GLY A 100 16.04 -9.03 15.85
C GLY A 100 14.52 -9.20 15.98
N GLN A 101 13.82 -9.60 14.92
CA GLN A 101 12.41 -9.98 14.95
C GLN A 101 12.20 -11.44 14.55
N ALA A 102 11.25 -12.11 15.22
CA ALA A 102 10.78 -13.44 14.86
C ALA A 102 9.74 -13.40 13.73
N THR A 103 8.99 -12.31 13.59
CA THR A 103 8.00 -12.10 12.51
C THR A 103 8.22 -10.76 11.82
N GLY A 104 7.78 -10.65 10.56
CA GLY A 104 7.83 -9.39 9.84
C GLY A 104 6.75 -8.41 10.26
N ASP A 105 6.99 -7.13 9.95
CA ASP A 105 6.02 -6.06 10.17
C ASP A 105 4.82 -6.21 9.23
N VAL A 106 3.63 -5.84 9.73
CA VAL A 106 2.37 -5.94 9.00
C VAL A 106 1.76 -4.56 8.82
N PHE A 107 1.44 -4.22 7.57
CA PHE A 107 0.71 -3.02 7.19
C PHE A 107 -0.69 -3.42 6.73
N THR A 108 -1.72 -2.80 7.30
CA THR A 108 -3.10 -3.00 6.88
C THR A 108 -3.70 -1.67 6.44
N PHE A 109 -4.37 -1.67 5.29
CA PHE A 109 -5.00 -0.49 4.71
C PHE A 109 -6.19 -0.93 3.85
N ARG A 110 -7.00 0.04 3.41
CA ARG A 110 -8.11 -0.24 2.49
C ARG A 110 -7.98 0.63 1.25
N GLY A 111 -8.55 0.21 0.14
CA GLY A 111 -8.49 0.99 -1.09
C GLY A 111 -9.31 0.44 -2.23
N PHE A 112 -9.36 1.22 -3.30
CA PHE A 112 -10.01 0.87 -4.55
C PHE A 112 -8.93 0.53 -5.59
N PRO A 113 -8.83 -0.73 -6.06
CA PRO A 113 -7.88 -1.11 -7.09
C PRO A 113 -8.34 -0.65 -8.47
N THR A 114 -7.39 -0.35 -9.34
CA THR A 114 -7.57 -0.13 -10.76
C THR A 114 -6.48 -0.91 -11.49
N PRO A 115 -6.81 -2.05 -12.13
CA PRO A 115 -5.84 -2.85 -12.85
C PRO A 115 -5.54 -2.23 -14.23
N GLN A 116 -4.25 -2.11 -14.57
CA GLN A 116 -3.77 -1.65 -15.87
C GLN A 116 -2.82 -2.70 -16.45
N ILE A 117 -3.09 -3.15 -17.68
CA ILE A 117 -2.20 -4.08 -18.38
C ILE A 117 -1.05 -3.28 -19.00
N GLU A 118 0.18 -3.75 -18.79
CA GLU A 118 1.36 -3.21 -19.45
C GLU A 118 1.58 -4.00 -20.74
N GLY A 119 1.41 -3.31 -21.87
CA GLY A 119 1.71 -3.86 -23.18
C GLY A 119 3.23 -4.04 -23.32
N ASN A 120 3.67 -5.29 -23.35
CA ASN A 120 5.07 -5.66 -23.48
C ASN A 120 5.35 -6.23 -24.88
N ASP A 121 6.59 -6.07 -25.36
CA ASP A 121 7.04 -6.62 -26.64
C ASP A 121 7.00 -8.16 -26.64
N VAL A 122 7.06 -8.78 -27.83
CA VAL A 122 6.89 -10.25 -28.04
C VAL A 122 7.83 -11.14 -27.19
N GLY A 123 8.94 -10.59 -26.69
CA GLY A 123 9.92 -11.29 -25.85
C GLY A 123 9.76 -11.09 -24.34
N ALA A 124 8.78 -10.29 -23.90
CA ALA A 124 8.59 -9.94 -22.50
C ALA A 124 7.26 -10.50 -21.94
N ILE A 125 7.29 -10.87 -20.66
CA ILE A 125 6.10 -11.39 -19.95
C ILE A 125 5.09 -10.25 -19.82
N VAL A 126 3.81 -10.49 -20.09
CA VAL A 126 2.75 -9.50 -19.92
C VAL A 126 2.69 -9.05 -18.45
N GLY A 127 2.90 -7.75 -18.23
CA GLY A 127 2.83 -7.12 -16.92
C GLY A 127 1.44 -6.59 -16.62
N MET A 128 1.12 -6.44 -15.35
CA MET A 128 -0.06 -5.74 -14.88
C MET A 128 0.33 -4.88 -13.69
N THR A 129 -0.06 -3.61 -13.70
CA THR A 129 0.09 -2.74 -12.54
C THR A 129 -1.28 -2.49 -11.93
N ILE A 130 -1.40 -2.71 -10.62
CA ILE A 130 -2.62 -2.44 -9.86
C ILE A 130 -2.41 -1.12 -9.12
N SER A 131 -3.15 -0.08 -9.53
CA SER A 131 -3.17 1.21 -8.84
C SER A 131 -4.25 1.19 -7.75
N ILE A 132 -3.86 1.19 -6.48
CA ILE A 132 -4.75 1.13 -5.33
C ILE A 132 -4.90 2.54 -4.76
N ARG A 133 -6.05 3.17 -4.94
CA ARG A 133 -6.38 4.43 -4.26
C ARG A 133 -6.76 4.11 -2.82
N THR A 134 -5.88 4.43 -1.88
CA THR A 134 -6.12 4.10 -0.47
C THR A 134 -7.20 4.98 0.14
N THR A 135 -7.95 4.44 1.09
CA THR A 135 -8.98 5.15 1.84
C THR A 135 -9.03 4.65 3.28
N GLY A 136 -9.42 5.54 4.19
CA GLY A 136 -9.49 5.24 5.62
C GLY A 136 -8.12 5.24 6.29
N ASP A 137 -8.03 4.52 7.40
CA ASP A 137 -6.84 4.43 8.23
C ASP A 137 -5.83 3.41 7.68
N VAL A 138 -4.56 3.77 7.83
CA VAL A 138 -3.42 2.86 7.64
C VAL A 138 -2.91 2.48 9.02
N ALA A 139 -2.89 1.18 9.31
CA ALA A 139 -2.32 0.66 10.54
C ALA A 139 -1.02 -0.10 10.24
N TRP A 140 -0.04 0.09 11.13
CA TRP A 140 1.22 -0.65 11.14
C TRP A 140 1.34 -1.38 12.46
N THR A 141 1.62 -2.69 12.38
CA THR A 141 1.89 -3.54 13.53
C THR A 141 3.31 -4.06 13.42
N LYS A 142 4.11 -3.78 14.44
CA LYS A 142 5.49 -4.28 14.53
C LYS A 142 5.49 -5.81 14.69
N GLY A 143 6.36 -6.48 13.95
CA GLY A 143 6.65 -7.90 14.12
C GLY A 143 7.20 -8.22 15.51
N ALA A 144 6.93 -9.43 15.99
CA ALA A 144 7.34 -9.90 17.31
C ALA A 144 8.87 -9.90 17.43
N ALA A 145 9.37 -9.56 18.63
CA ALA A 145 10.79 -9.67 18.94
C ALA A 145 11.24 -11.15 18.86
N ALA A 146 12.46 -11.36 18.37
CA ALA A 146 13.13 -12.67 18.41
C ALA A 146 13.67 -13.00 19.80
#